data_AF-A0A9Q9UQM5-F1
#
_entry.id   AF-A0A9Q9UQM5-F1
#
_cell.length_a   1.000
_cell.length_b   1.000
_cell.length_c   1.000
_cell.angle_alpha   90.00
_cell.angle_beta   90.00
_cell.angle_gamma   90.00
#
_symmetry.space_group_name_H-M   'P 1'
#
loop_
_entity.id
_entity.type
_entity.pdbx_description
1 polymer ?
#
loop_
_entity_poly.entity_id
_entity_poly.type
_entity_poly.pdbx_seq_one_letter_code
_entity_poly.pdbx_strand_id
1 'polypeptide(L)'
;MKKLALSTLSLALLGAAGAAHAQSSVTLYGVIDTSIAYVHGNNGQGNNAWQMLSGNLQGSRFGLKGAEDLGGGLKAIFQLENGFDPGTGHLNQGGRMFGRQAFVGLESNQYGTLTLGRQYDPLVDLVQAVTADNYFGSTFATPGDVDNNDNSLRVSNAIKYTSPVFAGFQAEGMYALGGVAGKTGAGQTWSVAAAYNNGPVGVAAGYFYANNPSPTTAGLRGGWGSTTSDNIVDGPINAAYVTAKSIAIAQVAGQYVIGPVTLGLGYSNAQYKPDAASGFSSTQKYNTGRAFATYQITPPLLLGLGYSYTKASGNTDAKYHQVSLGADYSLSKRTDVYLVGAYQHASGTQLNADGTTSAAQASIGSYGIAGTKSQELVALGLRHKF
;
A
#
# COMPACT_ATOMS: atom_id res chain seq x y z
N MET A 1 36.93 -36.43 22.05
CA MET A 1 35.70 -37.25 22.18
C MET A 1 34.55 -36.34 21.76
N LYS A 2 33.80 -36.48 20.67
CA LYS A 2 33.59 -37.54 19.66
C LYS A 2 33.96 -37.03 18.26
N LYS A 3 34.51 -37.91 17.43
CA LYS A 3 34.91 -37.73 16.02
C LYS A 3 33.73 -38.07 15.10
N LEU A 4 33.66 -37.44 13.92
CA LEU A 4 33.47 -38.14 12.63
C LEU A 4 33.77 -37.19 11.45
N ALA A 5 34.60 -37.72 10.55
CA ALA A 5 35.12 -37.13 9.33
C ALA A 5 34.28 -37.59 8.12
N LEU A 6 34.36 -36.86 7.00
CA LEU A 6 34.21 -37.35 5.61
C LEU A 6 34.82 -36.25 4.71
N SER A 7 36.12 -36.31 4.40
CA SER A 7 36.74 -36.92 3.21
C SER A 7 36.64 -36.08 1.93
N THR A 8 37.78 -35.51 1.58
CA THR A 8 38.21 -35.03 0.26
C THR A 8 38.05 -36.09 -0.83
N LEU A 9 37.51 -35.71 -1.99
CA LEU A 9 37.79 -36.35 -3.26
C LEU A 9 37.99 -35.28 -4.34
N SER A 10 39.23 -35.12 -4.78
CA SER A 10 39.63 -34.36 -5.95
C SER A 10 39.42 -35.24 -7.19
N LEU A 11 38.67 -34.79 -8.19
CA LEU A 11 38.81 -35.28 -9.56
C LEU A 11 38.63 -34.10 -10.52
N ALA A 12 39.75 -33.61 -11.03
CA ALA A 12 39.77 -32.76 -12.21
C ALA A 12 39.51 -33.65 -13.44
N LEU A 13 38.42 -33.39 -14.15
CA LEU A 13 38.28 -33.69 -15.57
C LEU A 13 37.72 -32.44 -16.24
N LEU A 14 38.57 -31.83 -17.06
CA LEU A 14 38.26 -30.75 -17.97
C LEU A 14 37.16 -31.18 -18.96
N GLY A 15 36.36 -30.20 -19.38
CA GLY A 15 35.94 -30.15 -20.78
C GLY A 15 34.56 -30.71 -21.10
N ALA A 16 33.52 -30.02 -20.62
CA ALA A 16 32.37 -29.73 -21.49
C ALA A 16 31.85 -28.35 -21.09
N ALA A 17 32.01 -27.39 -21.99
CA ALA A 17 31.31 -26.12 -21.95
C ALA A 17 29.80 -26.41 -22.06
N GLY A 18 29.16 -26.68 -20.93
CA GLY A 18 27.75 -26.37 -20.79
C GLY A 18 27.70 -24.89 -20.50
N ALA A 19 27.37 -24.08 -21.51
CA ALA A 19 26.95 -22.71 -21.25
C ALA A 19 25.98 -22.77 -20.06
N ALA A 20 26.31 -22.11 -18.96
CA ALA A 20 25.28 -21.76 -18.01
C ALA A 20 24.30 -20.93 -18.83
N HIS A 21 23.23 -21.58 -19.30
CA HIS A 21 22.09 -20.86 -19.83
C HIS A 21 21.55 -20.13 -18.61
N ALA A 22 22.02 -18.91 -18.43
CA ALA A 22 21.35 -17.81 -17.75
C ALA A 22 19.91 -17.81 -18.28
N GLN A 23 19.04 -18.65 -17.72
CA GLN A 23 17.74 -18.89 -18.32
C GLN A 23 16.87 -17.71 -17.97
N SER A 24 16.89 -16.71 -18.86
CA SER A 24 15.96 -15.61 -18.85
C SER A 24 14.56 -16.20 -18.85
N SER A 25 13.76 -15.79 -17.86
CA SER A 25 12.41 -16.30 -17.71
C SER A 25 11.44 -15.13 -17.70
N VAL A 26 10.30 -15.34 -18.35
CA VAL A 26 9.15 -14.44 -18.24
C VAL A 26 8.05 -15.22 -17.53
N THR A 27 7.55 -14.65 -16.45
CA THR A 27 6.46 -15.19 -15.65
C THR A 27 5.23 -14.33 -15.86
N LEU A 28 4.16 -14.97 -16.32
CA LEU A 28 2.81 -14.46 -16.21
C LEU A 28 2.26 -14.83 -14.83
N TYR A 29 1.63 -13.88 -14.15
CA TYR A 29 1.04 -14.10 -12.83
C TYR A 29 -0.20 -13.24 -12.65
N GLY A 30 -1.00 -13.58 -11.64
CA GLY A 30 -2.11 -12.71 -11.23
C GLY A 30 -2.77 -13.10 -9.93
N VAL A 31 -3.69 -12.24 -9.51
CA VAL A 31 -4.59 -12.44 -8.37
C VAL A 31 -5.97 -11.95 -8.78
N ILE A 32 -7.01 -12.74 -8.51
CA ILE A 32 -8.40 -12.32 -8.56
C ILE A 32 -8.95 -12.44 -7.15
N ASP A 33 -9.42 -11.33 -6.61
CA ASP A 33 -10.03 -11.23 -5.29
C ASP A 33 -11.36 -10.49 -5.43
N THR A 34 -12.45 -11.18 -5.10
CA THR A 34 -13.81 -10.66 -5.20
C THR A 34 -14.61 -11.08 -3.97
N SER A 35 -15.40 -10.15 -3.43
CA SER A 35 -16.29 -10.41 -2.30
C SER A 35 -17.70 -9.88 -2.50
N ILE A 36 -18.66 -10.50 -1.83
CA ILE A 36 -19.98 -9.94 -1.60
C ILE A 36 -19.92 -9.22 -0.25
N ALA A 37 -20.28 -7.94 -0.24
CA ALA A 37 -20.24 -7.09 0.93
C ALA A 37 -21.61 -6.53 1.28
N TYR A 38 -21.89 -6.51 2.59
CA TYR A 38 -22.95 -5.72 3.19
C TYR A 38 -22.33 -4.48 3.82
N VAL A 39 -22.95 -3.32 3.59
CA VAL A 39 -22.56 -2.04 4.19
C VAL A 39 -23.77 -1.39 4.83
N HIS A 40 -23.67 -1.07 6.13
CA HIS A 40 -24.62 -0.22 6.85
C HIS A 40 -24.03 1.18 6.99
N GLY A 41 -24.84 2.21 6.74
CA GLY A 41 -24.35 3.59 6.67
C GLY A 41 -23.64 3.83 5.33
N ASN A 42 -24.41 3.96 4.26
CA ASN A 42 -23.93 4.16 2.89
C ASN A 42 -24.60 5.40 2.24
N ASN A 43 -23.97 5.96 1.20
CA ASN A 43 -24.37 7.16 0.46
C ASN A 43 -24.51 8.41 1.36
N GLY A 44 -23.69 8.50 2.41
CA GLY A 44 -23.77 9.57 3.41
C GLY A 44 -25.06 9.53 4.25
N GLN A 45 -25.81 8.43 4.18
CA GLN A 45 -27.12 8.23 4.79
C GLN A 45 -27.13 6.95 5.62
N GLY A 46 -28.18 6.74 6.43
CA GLY A 46 -28.38 5.50 7.18
C GLY A 46 -28.82 4.31 6.33
N ASN A 47 -28.60 4.36 5.01
CA ASN A 47 -29.03 3.33 4.08
C ASN A 47 -28.09 2.13 4.12
N ASN A 48 -28.63 0.97 3.76
CA ASN A 48 -27.88 -0.28 3.65
C ASN A 48 -27.63 -0.60 2.18
N ALA A 49 -26.52 -1.27 1.88
CA ALA A 49 -26.24 -1.78 0.54
C ALA A 49 -25.66 -3.19 0.58
N TRP A 50 -26.05 -3.99 -0.42
CA TRP A 50 -25.33 -5.18 -0.83
C TRP A 50 -24.60 -4.86 -2.12
N GLN A 51 -23.31 -5.13 -2.16
CA GLN A 51 -22.48 -4.83 -3.33
C GLN A 51 -21.36 -5.85 -3.49
N MET A 52 -20.83 -5.93 -4.69
CA MET A 52 -19.62 -6.69 -4.95
C MET A 52 -18.42 -5.76 -4.77
N LEU A 53 -17.42 -6.19 -4.00
CA LEU A 53 -16.16 -5.47 -3.84
C LEU A 53 -15.04 -6.24 -4.52
N SER A 54 -14.15 -5.50 -5.18
CA SER A 54 -12.93 -6.01 -5.77
C SER A 54 -11.75 -5.78 -4.84
N GLY A 55 -10.91 -6.80 -4.64
CA GLY A 55 -9.58 -6.61 -4.09
C GLY A 55 -9.51 -6.35 -2.59
N ASN A 56 -10.43 -6.89 -1.80
CA ASN A 56 -10.54 -6.60 -0.37
C ASN A 56 -9.28 -7.01 0.41
N LEU A 57 -8.80 -8.26 0.26
CA LEU A 57 -7.54 -8.67 0.88
C LEU A 57 -6.34 -8.27 0.01
N GLN A 58 -6.47 -8.39 -1.32
CA GLN A 58 -5.43 -8.00 -2.27
C GLN A 58 -6.05 -7.48 -3.56
N GLY A 59 -5.63 -6.29 -4.00
CA GLY A 59 -6.05 -5.74 -5.29
C GLY A 59 -5.88 -6.71 -6.47
N SER A 60 -6.99 -6.99 -7.14
CA SER A 60 -7.06 -7.84 -8.34
C SER A 60 -6.16 -7.32 -9.45
N ARG A 61 -5.37 -8.22 -10.03
CA ARG A 61 -4.24 -7.87 -10.91
C ARG A 61 -3.82 -9.02 -11.81
N PHE A 62 -3.21 -8.63 -12.91
CA PHE A 62 -2.53 -9.52 -13.84
C PHE A 62 -1.23 -8.86 -14.27
N GLY A 63 -0.16 -9.63 -14.42
CA GLY A 63 1.12 -9.06 -14.80
C GLY A 63 2.07 -10.04 -15.47
N LEU A 64 3.11 -9.43 -16.04
CA LEU A 64 4.28 -10.08 -16.61
C LEU A 64 5.51 -9.54 -15.88
N LYS A 65 6.39 -10.43 -15.45
CA LYS A 65 7.71 -10.05 -14.93
C LYS A 65 8.77 -10.96 -15.49
N GLY A 66 9.99 -10.45 -15.60
CA GLY A 66 11.09 -11.26 -16.06
C GLY A 66 12.42 -10.79 -15.52
N ALA A 67 13.40 -11.69 -15.62
CA ALA A 67 14.79 -11.43 -15.30
C ALA A 67 15.67 -12.06 -16.36
N GLU A 68 16.63 -11.30 -16.87
CA GLU A 68 17.71 -11.75 -17.73
C GLU A 68 19.01 -11.68 -16.93
N ASP A 69 19.72 -12.81 -16.82
CA ASP A 69 21.00 -12.85 -16.14
C ASP A 69 22.10 -12.31 -17.08
N LEU A 70 22.75 -11.24 -16.64
CA LEU A 70 23.80 -10.51 -17.38
C LEU A 70 25.20 -10.99 -17.00
N GLY A 71 25.32 -12.00 -16.13
CA GLY A 71 26.57 -12.52 -15.59
C GLY A 71 27.04 -11.78 -14.34
N GLY A 72 27.99 -12.40 -13.62
CA GLY A 72 28.61 -11.79 -12.44
C GLY A 72 27.64 -11.48 -11.27
N GLY A 73 26.45 -12.09 -11.26
CA GLY A 73 25.42 -11.83 -10.26
C GLY A 73 24.59 -10.56 -10.51
N LEU A 74 24.69 -9.98 -11.71
CA LEU A 74 23.87 -8.86 -12.18
C LEU A 74 22.74 -9.38 -13.09
N LYS A 75 21.55 -8.81 -12.96
CA LYS A 75 20.40 -9.12 -13.82
C LYS A 75 19.75 -7.85 -14.35
N ALA A 76 19.23 -7.88 -15.57
CA ALA A 76 18.20 -6.96 -16.02
C ALA A 76 16.83 -7.51 -15.62
N ILE A 77 15.95 -6.65 -15.12
CA ILE A 77 14.59 -7.02 -14.70
C ILE A 77 13.54 -6.11 -15.32
N PHE A 78 12.33 -6.62 -15.49
CA PHE A 78 11.16 -5.80 -15.81
C PHE A 78 9.91 -6.31 -15.10
N GLN A 79 8.95 -5.41 -14.91
CA GLN A 79 7.60 -5.78 -14.46
C GLN A 79 6.57 -4.85 -15.09
N LEU A 80 5.52 -5.47 -15.63
CA LEU A 80 4.31 -4.82 -16.11
C LEU A 80 3.12 -5.44 -15.36
N GLU A 81 2.36 -4.63 -14.64
CA GLU A 81 1.25 -5.09 -13.80
C GLU A 81 0.02 -4.19 -13.97
N ASN A 82 -1.07 -4.82 -14.36
CA ASN A 82 -2.40 -4.23 -14.43
C ASN A 82 -3.14 -4.38 -13.11
N GLY A 83 -3.98 -3.40 -12.75
CA GLY A 83 -5.07 -3.59 -11.79
C GLY A 83 -6.41 -3.51 -12.50
N PHE A 84 -7.35 -4.37 -12.14
CA PHE A 84 -8.70 -4.38 -12.71
C PHE A 84 -9.75 -4.72 -11.65
N ASP A 85 -10.99 -4.33 -11.92
CA ASP A 85 -12.16 -4.72 -11.13
C ASP A 85 -12.79 -5.98 -11.76
N PRO A 86 -12.82 -7.15 -11.09
CA PRO A 86 -13.40 -8.37 -11.64
C PRO A 86 -14.92 -8.32 -11.82
N GLY A 87 -15.62 -7.41 -11.14
CA GLY A 87 -17.07 -7.25 -11.21
C GLY A 87 -17.54 -6.53 -12.47
N THR A 88 -16.71 -5.65 -13.00
CA THR A 88 -17.03 -4.77 -14.14
C THR A 88 -16.09 -4.92 -15.32
N GLY A 89 -14.89 -5.50 -15.11
CA GLY A 89 -13.82 -5.57 -16.11
C GLY A 89 -13.09 -4.24 -16.32
N HIS A 90 -13.38 -3.20 -15.53
CA HIS A 90 -12.76 -1.90 -15.69
C HIS A 90 -11.31 -1.89 -15.19
N LEU A 91 -10.43 -1.14 -15.88
CA LEU A 91 -9.04 -0.95 -15.44
C LEU A 91 -8.97 0.03 -14.27
N ASN A 92 -8.25 -0.32 -13.23
CA ASN A 92 -8.03 0.53 -12.06
C ASN A 92 -6.93 1.58 -12.32
N GLN A 93 -6.55 2.33 -11.28
CA GLN A 93 -5.46 3.33 -11.31
C GLN A 93 -5.62 4.35 -12.46
N GLY A 94 -6.83 4.86 -12.65
CA GLY A 94 -7.16 5.85 -13.68
C GLY A 94 -7.30 5.26 -15.09
N GLY A 95 -7.73 4.00 -15.22
CA GLY A 95 -7.96 3.37 -16.53
C GLY A 95 -6.68 2.89 -17.23
N ARG A 96 -5.58 2.72 -16.48
CA ARG A 96 -4.26 2.41 -17.06
C ARG A 96 -4.08 0.92 -17.28
N MET A 97 -3.60 0.55 -18.48
CA MET A 97 -3.25 -0.85 -18.80
C MET A 97 -2.23 -1.42 -17.79
N PHE A 98 -1.14 -0.71 -17.50
CA PHE A 98 -0.15 -1.09 -16.49
C PHE A 98 -0.17 -0.11 -15.31
N GLY A 99 -1.35 0.02 -14.71
CA GLY A 99 -1.61 0.98 -13.66
C GLY A 99 -0.93 0.67 -12.33
N ARG A 100 -0.55 -0.58 -12.04
CA ARG A 100 0.06 -0.95 -10.76
C ARG A 100 1.57 -0.79 -10.78
N GLN A 101 2.25 -1.44 -11.71
CA GLN A 101 3.70 -1.34 -11.89
C GLN A 101 4.05 -1.38 -13.39
N ALA A 102 5.02 -0.57 -13.80
CA ALA A 102 5.57 -0.56 -15.15
C ALA A 102 7.01 -0.03 -15.08
N PHE A 103 7.99 -0.92 -14.94
CA PHE A 103 9.39 -0.54 -14.79
C PHE A 103 10.36 -1.53 -15.44
N VAL A 104 11.57 -1.03 -15.66
CA VAL A 104 12.79 -1.81 -15.96
C VAL A 104 13.83 -1.52 -14.88
N GLY A 105 14.78 -2.42 -14.66
CA GLY A 105 15.84 -2.19 -13.68
C GLY A 105 17.02 -3.13 -13.80
N LEU A 106 17.99 -2.90 -12.93
CA LEU A 106 19.14 -3.76 -12.68
C LEU A 106 19.10 -4.27 -11.24
N GLU A 107 19.29 -5.57 -11.05
CA GLU A 107 19.32 -6.24 -9.75
C GLU A 107 20.67 -6.92 -9.54
N SER A 108 21.22 -6.78 -8.34
CA SER A 108 22.39 -7.53 -7.89
C SER A 108 22.28 -7.88 -6.41
N ASN A 109 22.66 -9.10 -6.06
CA ASN A 109 22.74 -9.52 -4.65
C ASN A 109 23.76 -8.72 -3.84
N GLN A 110 24.77 -8.13 -4.49
CA GLN A 110 25.83 -7.38 -3.82
C GLN A 110 25.52 -5.89 -3.72
N TYR A 111 24.88 -5.33 -4.74
CA TYR A 111 24.67 -3.87 -4.86
C TYR A 111 23.22 -3.43 -4.68
N GLY A 112 22.26 -4.36 -4.66
CA GLY A 112 20.84 -4.06 -4.54
C GLY A 112 20.17 -3.91 -5.90
N THR A 113 19.03 -3.23 -5.93
CA THR A 113 18.19 -3.11 -7.11
C THR A 113 17.94 -1.64 -7.43
N LEU A 114 18.17 -1.24 -8.69
CA LEU A 114 17.83 0.07 -9.22
C LEU A 114 16.74 -0.10 -10.29
N THR A 115 15.58 0.54 -10.12
CA THR A 115 14.47 0.49 -11.06
C THR A 115 14.06 1.88 -11.55
N LEU A 116 13.60 1.91 -12.79
CA LEU A 116 13.13 3.09 -13.51
C LEU A 116 11.71 2.84 -14.04
N GLY A 117 10.75 3.63 -13.58
CA GLY A 117 9.36 3.54 -14.06
C GLY A 117 8.32 3.72 -12.96
N ARG A 118 7.11 3.27 -13.23
CA ARG A 118 5.98 3.36 -12.32
C ARG A 118 5.98 2.21 -11.32
N GLN A 119 5.90 2.49 -10.03
CA GLN A 119 5.99 1.48 -8.97
C GLN A 119 5.47 2.01 -7.61
N TYR A 120 5.37 1.11 -6.63
CA TYR A 120 5.09 1.45 -5.23
C TYR A 120 6.23 2.24 -4.61
N ASP A 121 5.85 3.09 -3.65
CA ASP A 121 6.79 3.86 -2.84
C ASP A 121 7.29 3.06 -1.62
N PRO A 122 8.47 3.42 -1.08
CA PRO A 122 9.07 2.79 0.10
C PRO A 122 8.18 2.60 1.34
N LEU A 123 7.16 3.45 1.59
CA LEU A 123 6.23 3.22 2.70
C LEU A 123 5.39 1.96 2.47
N VAL A 124 4.89 1.79 1.24
CA VAL A 124 4.14 0.60 0.85
C VAL A 124 5.05 -0.64 0.85
N ASP A 125 6.23 -0.56 0.27
CA ASP A 125 7.11 -1.72 0.14
C ASP A 125 7.60 -2.25 1.49
N LEU A 126 7.93 -1.35 2.44
CA LEU A 126 8.56 -1.73 3.71
C LEU A 126 7.65 -1.58 4.94
N VAL A 127 6.86 -0.51 5.03
CA VAL A 127 6.07 -0.23 6.25
C VAL A 127 4.73 -0.96 6.23
N GLN A 128 3.99 -0.97 5.12
CA GLN A 128 2.71 -1.71 5.03
C GLN A 128 2.90 -3.20 5.35
N ALA A 129 4.02 -3.80 4.93
CA ALA A 129 4.34 -5.22 5.08
C ALA A 129 4.34 -5.73 6.54
N VAL A 130 4.52 -4.84 7.53
CA VAL A 130 4.53 -5.17 8.96
C VAL A 130 3.26 -4.67 9.68
N THR A 131 2.19 -4.42 8.94
CA THR A 131 0.92 -3.89 9.47
C THR A 131 -0.21 -4.90 9.26
N ALA A 132 -1.35 -4.65 9.91
CA ALA A 132 -2.52 -5.52 9.80
C ALA A 132 -3.10 -5.59 8.38
N ASP A 133 -2.90 -4.54 7.60
CA ASP A 133 -3.30 -4.43 6.20
C ASP A 133 -2.65 -5.52 5.33
N ASN A 134 -1.39 -5.88 5.59
CA ASN A 134 -0.71 -6.97 4.88
C ASN A 134 -1.42 -8.33 5.04
N TYR A 135 -2.18 -8.51 6.12
CA TYR A 135 -2.91 -9.76 6.39
C TYR A 135 -4.36 -9.71 5.89
N PHE A 136 -5.05 -8.60 6.14
CA PHE A 136 -6.51 -8.51 5.97
C PHE A 136 -6.99 -7.36 5.08
N GLY A 137 -6.05 -6.67 4.41
CA GLY A 137 -6.30 -5.62 3.44
C GLY A 137 -7.16 -4.47 3.97
N SER A 138 -7.98 -3.92 3.09
CA SER A 138 -8.58 -2.58 3.27
C SER A 138 -9.48 -2.44 4.50
N THR A 139 -10.11 -3.53 4.96
CA THR A 139 -10.89 -3.48 6.22
C THR A 139 -10.03 -3.24 7.47
N PHE A 140 -8.73 -3.50 7.41
CA PHE A 140 -7.74 -3.23 8.44
C PHE A 140 -6.87 -1.99 8.13
N ALA A 141 -7.09 -1.36 6.98
CA ALA A 141 -6.45 -0.11 6.63
C ALA A 141 -6.91 1.04 7.54
N THR A 142 -6.17 2.14 7.46
CA THR A 142 -6.53 3.38 8.13
C THR A 142 -7.79 3.98 7.48
N PRO A 143 -8.64 4.68 8.26
CA PRO A 143 -9.81 5.38 7.73
C PRO A 143 -9.53 6.25 6.51
N GLY A 144 -10.16 5.96 5.36
CA GLY A 144 -10.04 6.71 4.12
C GLY A 144 -8.61 6.77 3.56
N ASP A 145 -7.80 5.76 3.88
CA ASP A 145 -6.38 5.62 3.51
C ASP A 145 -5.58 6.94 3.51
N VAL A 146 -5.84 7.79 4.51
CA VAL A 146 -5.32 9.17 4.55
C VAL A 146 -3.80 9.24 4.58
N ASP A 147 -3.14 8.13 4.90
CA ASP A 147 -1.70 7.95 5.04
C ASP A 147 -1.10 6.92 4.08
N ASN A 148 -1.82 6.54 3.01
CA ASN A 148 -1.36 5.60 1.97
C ASN A 148 -0.90 4.25 2.54
N ASN A 149 -1.48 3.84 3.67
CA ASN A 149 -1.17 2.54 4.23
C ASN A 149 -1.76 1.38 3.41
N ASP A 150 -2.84 1.59 2.67
CA ASP A 150 -3.52 0.60 1.84
C ASP A 150 -3.08 0.65 0.37
N ASN A 151 -1.92 1.26 0.09
CA ASN A 151 -1.31 1.35 -1.25
C ASN A 151 -2.20 1.98 -2.34
N SER A 152 -3.11 2.89 -1.97
CA SER A 152 -4.00 3.57 -2.93
C SER A 152 -3.21 4.36 -3.99
N LEU A 153 -2.02 4.85 -3.65
CA LEU A 153 -1.14 5.59 -4.55
C LEU A 153 0.03 4.75 -5.09
N ARG A 154 0.37 4.99 -6.37
CA ARG A 154 1.68 4.63 -6.95
C ARG A 154 2.39 5.84 -7.52
N VAL A 155 3.69 5.70 -7.73
CA VAL A 155 4.57 6.76 -8.21
C VAL A 155 5.08 6.46 -9.62
N SER A 156 4.79 7.35 -10.58
CA SER A 156 5.27 7.37 -11.97
C SER A 156 6.57 8.17 -12.10
N ASN A 157 7.32 7.94 -13.19
CA ASN A 157 8.61 8.60 -13.45
C ASN A 157 9.63 8.41 -12.31
N ALA A 158 9.53 7.31 -11.58
CA ALA A 158 10.32 7.07 -10.39
C ALA A 158 11.65 6.41 -10.75
N ILE A 159 12.70 6.87 -10.06
CA ILE A 159 13.98 6.20 -9.90
C ILE A 159 13.96 5.67 -8.47
N LYS A 160 14.01 4.35 -8.30
CA LYS A 160 14.02 3.71 -6.97
C LYS A 160 15.25 2.84 -6.80
N TYR A 161 15.88 2.95 -5.66
CA TYR A 161 16.93 2.05 -5.21
C TYR A 161 16.48 1.29 -3.97
N THR A 162 16.66 -0.03 -3.99
CA THR A 162 16.44 -0.94 -2.86
C THR A 162 17.78 -1.59 -2.50
N SER A 163 18.23 -1.45 -1.25
CA SER A 163 19.49 -2.04 -0.81
C SER A 163 19.41 -3.57 -0.74
N PRO A 164 20.56 -4.28 -0.80
CA PRO A 164 20.62 -5.65 -0.28
C PRO A 164 20.14 -5.71 1.17
N VAL A 165 19.69 -6.88 1.60
CA VAL A 165 19.43 -7.14 3.01
C VAL A 165 20.75 -7.44 3.71
N PHE A 166 21.12 -6.64 4.71
CA PHE A 166 22.33 -6.82 5.50
C PHE A 166 21.99 -7.02 6.97
N ALA A 167 22.23 -8.24 7.49
CA ALA A 167 21.93 -8.60 8.88
C ALA A 167 20.49 -8.26 9.32
N GLY A 168 19.52 -8.42 8.40
CA GLY A 168 18.11 -8.10 8.61
C GLY A 168 17.71 -6.67 8.25
N PHE A 169 18.65 -5.75 8.02
CA PHE A 169 18.36 -4.38 7.59
C PHE A 169 18.19 -4.27 6.07
N GLN A 170 17.20 -3.49 5.65
CA GLN A 170 17.00 -3.07 4.26
C GLN A 170 16.55 -1.61 4.22
N ALA A 171 17.02 -0.86 3.22
CA ALA A 171 16.60 0.51 2.98
C ALA A 171 16.16 0.71 1.53
N GLU A 172 15.18 1.59 1.35
CA GLU A 172 14.71 2.01 0.03
C GLU A 172 14.69 3.52 -0.06
N GLY A 173 15.05 4.02 -1.25
CA GLY A 173 14.96 5.43 -1.60
C GLY A 173 14.39 5.61 -2.99
N MET A 174 13.44 6.53 -3.13
CA MET A 174 12.75 6.83 -4.37
C MET A 174 12.75 8.33 -4.62
N TYR A 175 12.99 8.71 -5.88
CA TYR A 175 12.73 10.06 -6.37
C TYR A 175 12.06 10.02 -7.74
N ALA A 176 11.00 10.80 -7.93
CA ALA A 176 10.23 10.87 -9.16
C ALA A 176 10.30 12.25 -9.80
N LEU A 177 10.64 12.23 -11.09
CA LEU A 177 10.87 13.44 -11.89
C LEU A 177 9.53 14.06 -12.32
N GLY A 178 9.26 15.28 -11.84
CA GLY A 178 8.00 15.99 -12.11
C GLY A 178 7.76 16.39 -13.57
N GLY A 179 8.82 16.49 -14.38
CA GLY A 179 8.71 16.73 -15.82
C GLY A 179 8.21 18.13 -16.23
N VAL A 180 8.20 19.11 -15.31
CA VAL A 180 7.76 20.48 -15.59
C VAL A 180 8.94 21.32 -16.10
N ALA A 181 8.94 21.65 -17.39
CA ALA A 181 10.00 22.43 -18.02
C ALA A 181 10.21 23.78 -17.32
N GLY A 182 11.48 24.13 -17.05
CA GLY A 182 11.86 25.39 -16.39
C GLY A 182 11.51 25.49 -14.90
N LYS A 183 10.94 24.44 -14.28
CA LYS A 183 10.54 24.43 -12.87
C LYS A 183 11.06 23.19 -12.14
N THR A 184 12.37 23.15 -11.89
CA THR A 184 13.02 22.05 -11.15
C THR A 184 12.30 21.77 -9.83
N GLY A 185 11.92 20.51 -9.59
CA GLY A 185 11.22 20.07 -8.38
C GLY A 185 9.70 20.31 -8.37
N ALA A 186 9.13 21.00 -9.36
CA ALA A 186 7.68 21.09 -9.48
C ALA A 186 7.08 19.72 -9.82
N GLY A 187 6.06 19.29 -9.05
CA GLY A 187 5.42 17.99 -9.23
C GLY A 187 6.30 16.80 -8.86
N GLN A 188 7.39 17.00 -8.11
CA GLN A 188 8.22 15.91 -7.63
C GLN A 188 7.49 15.09 -6.55
N THR A 189 7.82 13.81 -6.51
CA THR A 189 7.48 12.89 -5.42
C THR A 189 8.75 12.19 -4.98
N TRP A 190 8.93 11.99 -3.69
CA TRP A 190 10.05 11.22 -3.15
C TRP A 190 9.64 10.51 -1.88
N SER A 191 10.28 9.40 -1.60
CA SER A 191 10.01 8.60 -0.41
C SER A 191 11.25 7.82 -0.02
N VAL A 192 11.40 7.59 1.28
CA VAL A 192 12.49 6.81 1.85
C VAL A 192 11.93 5.96 2.97
N ALA A 193 12.41 4.72 3.09
CA ALA A 193 12.05 3.86 4.21
C ALA A 193 13.21 2.93 4.55
N ALA A 194 13.19 2.42 5.77
CA ALA A 194 14.07 1.35 6.21
C ALA A 194 13.28 0.34 7.04
N ALA A 195 13.67 -0.92 6.93
CA ALA A 195 13.13 -2.02 7.68
C ALA A 195 14.25 -2.84 8.33
N TYR A 196 13.94 -3.43 9.47
CA TYR A 196 14.73 -4.44 10.15
C TYR A 196 13.86 -5.66 10.40
N ASN A 197 14.24 -6.78 9.80
CA ASN A 197 13.58 -8.07 9.97
C ASN A 197 14.61 -9.10 10.45
N ASN A 198 14.44 -9.58 11.68
CA ASN A 198 15.32 -10.62 12.23
C ASN A 198 14.56 -11.50 13.23
N GLY A 199 14.47 -12.79 12.89
CA GLY A 199 13.70 -13.76 13.66
C GLY A 199 12.24 -13.33 13.84
N PRO A 200 11.72 -13.21 15.08
CA PRO A 200 10.33 -12.86 15.33
C PRO A 200 10.03 -11.36 15.16
N VAL A 201 11.03 -10.50 15.02
CA VAL A 201 10.87 -9.04 14.98
C VAL A 201 10.85 -8.55 13.53
N GLY A 202 9.84 -7.75 13.19
CA GLY A 202 9.85 -6.88 12.02
C GLY A 202 9.54 -5.45 12.44
N VAL A 203 10.37 -4.47 12.04
CA VAL A 203 10.14 -3.05 12.30
C VAL A 203 10.47 -2.27 11.03
N ALA A 204 9.63 -1.31 10.67
CA ALA A 204 9.88 -0.44 9.53
C ALA A 204 9.42 0.99 9.82
N ALA A 205 10.12 1.95 9.23
CA ALA A 205 9.74 3.36 9.27
C ALA A 205 10.12 4.03 7.96
N GLY A 206 9.38 5.08 7.61
CA GLY A 206 9.69 5.86 6.43
C GLY A 206 8.94 7.17 6.35
N TYR A 207 9.19 7.86 5.25
CA TYR A 207 8.61 9.15 4.95
C TYR A 207 8.35 9.26 3.45
N PHE A 208 7.16 9.75 3.11
CA PHE A 208 6.72 10.04 1.75
C PHE A 208 6.40 11.53 1.60
N TYR A 209 6.70 12.11 0.44
CA TYR A 209 6.32 13.47 0.08
C TYR A 209 5.93 13.55 -1.39
N ALA A 210 4.81 14.21 -1.67
CA ALA A 210 4.39 14.57 -3.02
C ALA A 210 3.98 16.04 -3.11
N ASN A 211 4.37 16.69 -4.21
CA ASN A 211 3.97 18.04 -4.56
C ASN A 211 2.82 18.00 -5.58
N ASN A 212 1.84 18.89 -5.44
CA ASN A 212 0.75 19.07 -6.38
C ASN A 212 1.06 20.22 -7.35
N PRO A 213 1.41 19.93 -8.62
CA PRO A 213 1.72 20.95 -9.61
C PRO A 213 0.49 21.44 -10.39
N SER A 214 -0.73 20.99 -10.04
CA SER A 214 -1.95 21.33 -10.80
C SER A 214 -2.05 22.82 -11.11
N PRO A 215 -2.40 23.19 -12.35
CA PRO A 215 -2.67 24.58 -12.69
C PRO A 215 -3.73 25.22 -11.79
N THR A 216 -3.64 26.54 -11.68
CA THR A 216 -4.63 27.35 -10.96
C THR A 216 -5.53 28.09 -11.95
N THR A 217 -6.83 28.12 -11.67
CA THR A 217 -7.83 28.90 -12.41
C THR A 217 -8.47 29.87 -11.42
N ALA A 218 -8.50 31.17 -11.77
CA ALA A 218 -8.96 32.24 -10.87
C ALA A 218 -8.27 32.21 -9.48
N GLY A 219 -6.99 31.84 -9.43
CA GLY A 219 -6.20 31.76 -8.19
C GLY A 219 -6.36 30.47 -7.39
N LEU A 220 -7.28 29.58 -7.75
CA LEU A 220 -7.53 28.31 -7.04
C LEU A 220 -7.08 27.10 -7.86
N ARG A 221 -6.58 26.08 -7.18
CA ARG A 221 -6.18 24.79 -7.77
C ARG A 221 -7.41 23.92 -8.03
N GLY A 222 -7.48 23.31 -9.21
CA GLY A 222 -8.61 22.46 -9.61
C GLY A 222 -8.65 21.05 -9.03
N GLY A 223 -7.59 20.60 -8.32
CA GLY A 223 -7.52 19.26 -7.73
C GLY A 223 -6.08 18.72 -7.62
N TRP A 224 -5.95 17.39 -7.56
CA TRP A 224 -4.68 16.68 -7.50
C TRP A 224 -4.26 16.17 -8.88
N GLY A 225 -3.33 16.87 -9.50
CA GLY A 225 -2.90 16.67 -10.89
C GLY A 225 -1.40 16.44 -10.98
N SER A 226 -0.84 15.70 -10.03
CA SER A 226 0.56 15.32 -10.07
C SER A 226 0.82 14.33 -11.20
N THR A 227 1.89 14.58 -11.96
CA THR A 227 2.38 13.69 -13.01
C THR A 227 3.17 12.51 -12.45
N THR A 228 3.62 12.61 -11.19
CA THR A 228 4.45 11.61 -10.53
C THR A 228 3.70 10.80 -9.50
N SER A 229 2.70 11.34 -8.82
CA SER A 229 1.94 10.62 -7.79
C SER A 229 0.48 10.51 -8.17
N ASP A 230 -0.11 9.34 -8.01
CA ASP A 230 -1.57 9.21 -8.08
C ASP A 230 -2.26 10.08 -7.00
N ASN A 231 -3.58 10.22 -7.12
CA ASN A 231 -4.38 10.88 -6.10
C ASN A 231 -4.58 9.94 -4.91
N ILE A 232 -4.19 10.38 -3.71
CA ILE A 232 -4.42 9.67 -2.44
C ILE A 232 -5.82 9.94 -1.86
N VAL A 233 -6.50 10.98 -2.36
CA VAL A 233 -7.87 11.28 -1.93
C VAL A 233 -8.82 10.26 -2.54
N ASP A 234 -9.34 9.37 -1.70
CA ASP A 234 -10.12 8.19 -2.09
C ASP A 234 -11.54 8.17 -1.51
N GLY A 235 -11.90 9.12 -0.64
CA GLY A 235 -13.16 9.09 0.09
C GLY A 235 -13.55 10.40 0.77
N PRO A 236 -14.68 10.41 1.49
CA PRO A 236 -15.24 11.63 2.10
C PRO A 236 -14.38 12.20 3.23
N ILE A 237 -13.52 11.40 3.87
CA ILE A 237 -12.68 11.82 5.00
C ILE A 237 -11.67 12.89 4.58
N ASN A 238 -11.14 12.79 3.36
CA ASN A 238 -10.09 13.66 2.86
C ASN A 238 -10.41 14.38 1.53
N ALA A 239 -11.63 14.18 0.99
CA ALA A 239 -12.13 14.78 -0.27
C ALA A 239 -11.83 16.29 -0.39
N ALA A 240 -12.08 17.06 0.66
CA ALA A 240 -11.94 18.52 0.64
C ALA A 240 -10.50 19.02 0.51
N TYR A 241 -9.52 18.14 0.70
CA TYR A 241 -8.10 18.49 0.70
C TYR A 241 -7.40 18.10 -0.60
N VAL A 242 -8.13 17.69 -1.65
CA VAL A 242 -7.59 17.34 -2.98
C VAL A 242 -6.79 18.49 -3.63
N THR A 243 -7.02 19.73 -3.18
CA THR A 243 -6.32 20.94 -3.64
C THR A 243 -5.03 21.25 -2.87
N ALA A 244 -4.63 20.40 -1.92
CA ALA A 244 -3.41 20.59 -1.13
C ALA A 244 -2.21 20.83 -2.03
N LYS A 245 -1.35 21.78 -1.64
CA LYS A 245 -0.07 22.04 -2.30
C LYS A 245 0.86 20.83 -2.22
N SER A 246 0.87 20.14 -1.09
CA SER A 246 1.71 18.96 -0.89
C SER A 246 1.12 18.05 0.16
N ILE A 247 1.45 16.77 0.03
CA ILE A 247 1.13 15.74 1.02
C ILE A 247 2.43 15.15 1.52
N ALA A 248 2.55 15.05 2.84
CA ALA A 248 3.69 14.47 3.53
C ALA A 248 3.19 13.41 4.52
N ILE A 249 3.82 12.25 4.54
CA ILE A 249 3.38 11.13 5.38
C ILE A 249 4.62 10.56 6.06
N ALA A 250 4.61 10.51 7.38
CA ALA A 250 5.57 9.76 8.18
C ALA A 250 4.88 8.53 8.77
N GLN A 251 5.50 7.36 8.68
CA GLN A 251 4.98 6.14 9.31
C GLN A 251 6.08 5.35 10.02
N VAL A 252 5.69 4.69 11.10
CA VAL A 252 6.48 3.66 11.76
C VAL A 252 5.54 2.53 12.17
N ALA A 253 5.96 1.29 11.95
CA ALA A 253 5.22 0.12 12.38
C ALA A 253 6.19 -0.99 12.79
N GLY A 254 5.71 -1.89 13.62
CA GLY A 254 6.45 -3.09 13.99
C GLY A 254 5.53 -4.20 14.39
N GLN A 255 6.01 -5.42 14.21
CA GLN A 255 5.34 -6.65 14.59
C GLN A 255 6.30 -7.62 15.28
N TYR A 256 5.72 -8.48 16.10
CA TYR A 256 6.43 -9.51 16.84
C TYR A 256 5.65 -10.82 16.80
N VAL A 257 6.33 -11.90 16.39
CA VAL A 257 5.75 -13.24 16.31
C VAL A 257 6.06 -14.05 17.56
N ILE A 258 5.03 -14.58 18.23
CA ILE A 258 5.09 -15.42 19.43
C ILE A 258 4.31 -16.71 19.18
N GLY A 259 5.01 -17.75 18.76
CA GLY A 259 4.36 -19.01 18.37
C GLY A 259 3.33 -18.78 17.27
N PRO A 260 2.05 -19.13 17.48
CA PRO A 260 0.99 -18.93 16.48
C PRO A 260 0.42 -17.50 16.44
N VAL A 261 0.88 -16.59 17.30
CA VAL A 261 0.33 -15.22 17.39
C VAL A 261 1.32 -14.21 16.81
N THR A 262 0.84 -13.28 15.98
CA THR A 262 1.58 -12.08 15.60
C THR A 262 0.91 -10.87 16.24
N LEU A 263 1.67 -10.07 16.97
CA LEU A 263 1.20 -8.79 17.51
C LEU A 263 1.87 -7.67 16.75
N GLY A 264 1.15 -6.59 16.46
CA GLY A 264 1.76 -5.42 15.84
C GLY A 264 1.17 -4.10 16.30
N LEU A 265 1.99 -3.07 16.18
CA LEU A 265 1.70 -1.69 16.54
C LEU A 265 2.20 -0.77 15.42
N GLY A 266 1.55 0.35 15.23
CA GLY A 266 2.01 1.36 14.29
C GLY A 266 1.46 2.73 14.59
N TYR A 267 2.16 3.72 14.03
CA TYR A 267 1.78 5.11 14.08
C TYR A 267 2.06 5.78 12.75
N SER A 268 1.17 6.68 12.34
CA SER A 268 1.38 7.55 11.19
C SER A 268 0.99 8.99 11.49
N ASN A 269 1.67 9.89 10.79
CA ASN A 269 1.33 11.31 10.69
C ASN A 269 1.25 11.68 9.21
N ALA A 270 0.04 11.88 8.68
CA ALA A 270 -0.19 12.41 7.36
C ALA A 270 -0.53 13.91 7.43
N GLN A 271 0.10 14.74 6.61
CA GLN A 271 -0.08 16.19 6.57
C GLN A 271 -0.39 16.66 5.17
N TYR A 272 -1.55 17.29 5.01
CA TYR A 272 -2.01 17.86 3.75
C TYR A 272 -1.88 19.38 3.90
N LYS A 273 -0.86 19.93 3.22
CA LYS A 273 -0.43 21.32 3.44
C LYS A 273 -1.06 22.24 2.39
N PRO A 274 -1.71 23.34 2.80
CA PRO A 274 -2.26 24.30 1.86
C PRO A 274 -1.21 25.34 1.43
N ASP A 275 -1.60 26.08 0.41
CA ASP A 275 -1.08 27.40 0.03
C ASP A 275 -2.24 28.31 -0.36
N ALA A 276 -1.95 29.51 -0.88
CA ALA A 276 -2.97 30.47 -1.32
C ALA A 276 -3.88 29.95 -2.45
N ALA A 277 -3.50 28.86 -3.13
CA ALA A 277 -4.31 28.25 -4.18
C ALA A 277 -5.14 27.05 -3.69
N SER A 278 -5.07 26.71 -2.41
CA SER A 278 -5.81 25.60 -1.81
C SER A 278 -7.20 26.05 -1.34
N GLY A 279 -8.17 25.14 -1.37
CA GLY A 279 -9.54 25.39 -0.87
C GLY A 279 -9.68 25.40 0.66
N PHE A 280 -8.57 25.36 1.38
CA PHE A 280 -8.49 25.29 2.83
C PHE A 280 -7.23 26.03 3.32
N SER A 281 -7.22 26.49 4.58
CA SER A 281 -6.27 27.50 5.05
C SER A 281 -5.24 26.98 6.06
N SER A 282 -5.51 25.86 6.73
CA SER A 282 -4.63 25.27 7.74
C SER A 282 -4.14 23.90 7.30
N THR A 283 -2.88 23.56 7.61
CA THR A 283 -2.37 22.19 7.39
C THR A 283 -3.26 21.20 8.10
N GLN A 284 -3.95 20.37 7.32
CA GLN A 284 -4.74 19.28 7.84
C GLN A 284 -3.80 18.12 8.20
N LYS A 285 -3.95 17.58 9.41
CA LYS A 285 -3.11 16.50 9.91
C LYS A 285 -3.98 15.35 10.36
N TYR A 286 -3.62 14.13 9.99
CA TYR A 286 -4.20 12.90 10.51
C TYR A 286 -3.11 12.14 11.27
N ASN A 287 -3.33 11.92 12.56
CA ASN A 287 -2.47 11.10 13.40
C ASN A 287 -3.19 9.79 13.66
N THR A 288 -2.64 8.66 13.20
CA THR A 288 -3.29 7.36 13.35
C THR A 288 -2.42 6.44 14.19
N GLY A 289 -2.94 6.03 15.34
CA GLY A 289 -2.39 4.92 16.12
C GLY A 289 -3.13 3.63 15.75
N ARG A 290 -2.40 2.52 15.62
CA ARG A 290 -2.97 1.22 15.25
C ARG A 290 -2.32 0.07 16.00
N ALA A 291 -3.11 -0.95 16.26
CA ALA A 291 -2.70 -2.18 16.89
C ALA A 291 -3.43 -3.36 16.24
N PHE A 292 -2.76 -4.50 16.17
CA PHE A 292 -3.41 -5.73 15.73
C PHE A 292 -2.85 -6.97 16.41
N ALA A 293 -3.65 -8.02 16.39
CA ALA A 293 -3.24 -9.37 16.69
C ALA A 293 -3.75 -10.30 15.59
N THR A 294 -2.90 -11.21 15.11
CA THR A 294 -3.33 -12.36 14.32
C THR A 294 -3.04 -13.65 15.05
N TYR A 295 -3.86 -14.67 14.83
CA TYR A 295 -3.72 -15.99 15.44
C TYR A 295 -3.88 -17.08 14.38
N GLN A 296 -2.80 -17.81 14.12
CA GLN A 296 -2.77 -18.97 13.24
C GLN A 296 -3.31 -20.20 14.00
N ILE A 297 -4.63 -20.41 13.96
CA ILE A 297 -5.30 -21.50 14.68
C ILE A 297 -4.84 -22.86 14.17
N THR A 298 -4.83 -23.01 12.85
CA THR A 298 -4.37 -24.20 12.13
C THR A 298 -3.58 -23.73 10.91
N PRO A 299 -2.79 -24.58 10.24
CA PRO A 299 -2.06 -24.16 9.03
C PRO A 299 -2.92 -23.45 7.95
N PRO A 300 -4.20 -23.84 7.70
CA PRO A 300 -5.05 -23.13 6.75
C PRO A 300 -5.84 -21.93 7.32
N LEU A 301 -6.04 -21.82 8.64
CA LEU A 301 -6.94 -20.81 9.23
C LEU A 301 -6.18 -19.74 10.03
N LEU A 302 -6.25 -18.50 9.55
CA LEU A 302 -5.74 -17.30 10.21
C LEU A 302 -6.91 -16.43 10.70
N LEU A 303 -6.89 -16.03 11.97
CA LEU A 303 -7.79 -15.00 12.51
C LEU A 303 -7.05 -13.68 12.74
N GLY A 304 -7.78 -12.57 12.69
CA GLY A 304 -7.27 -11.23 12.94
C GLY A 304 -8.23 -10.36 13.72
N LEU A 305 -7.67 -9.54 14.62
CA LEU A 305 -8.32 -8.44 15.30
C LEU A 305 -7.46 -7.19 15.15
N GLY A 306 -8.08 -6.09 14.72
CA GLY A 306 -7.41 -4.82 14.50
C GLY A 306 -8.15 -3.69 15.21
N TYR A 307 -7.40 -2.69 15.64
CA TYR A 307 -7.94 -1.43 16.11
C TYR A 307 -7.11 -0.28 15.56
N SER A 308 -7.79 0.75 15.05
CA SER A 308 -7.16 2.03 14.72
C SER A 308 -7.91 3.21 15.34
N TYR A 309 -7.13 4.20 15.77
CA TYR A 309 -7.62 5.49 16.22
C TYR A 309 -6.95 6.58 15.40
N THR A 310 -7.74 7.32 14.63
CA THR A 310 -7.28 8.46 13.85
C THR A 310 -7.82 9.75 14.46
N LYS A 311 -6.94 10.70 14.73
CA LYS A 311 -7.28 12.05 15.17
C LYS A 311 -6.83 13.09 14.15
N ALA A 312 -7.78 13.80 13.61
CA ALA A 312 -7.58 14.94 12.75
C ALA A 312 -7.30 16.22 13.56
N SER A 313 -6.53 17.14 12.98
CA SER A 313 -6.31 18.49 13.51
C SER A 313 -5.91 19.44 12.40
N GLY A 314 -6.09 20.75 12.61
CA GLY A 314 -5.80 21.78 11.62
C GLY A 314 -7.08 22.48 11.20
N ASN A 315 -7.55 22.17 9.99
CA ASN A 315 -8.79 22.74 9.46
C ASN A 315 -10.02 22.18 10.18
N THR A 316 -9.94 20.92 10.63
CA THR A 316 -11.01 20.19 11.29
C THR A 316 -10.48 19.27 12.38
N ASP A 317 -11.36 18.66 13.16
CA ASP A 317 -11.03 17.94 14.39
C ASP A 317 -11.63 16.52 14.49
N ALA A 318 -12.00 15.93 13.35
CA ALA A 318 -12.56 14.59 13.25
C ALA A 318 -11.75 13.55 14.05
N LYS A 319 -12.46 12.61 14.66
CA LYS A 319 -11.89 11.43 15.33
C LYS A 319 -12.58 10.19 14.82
N TYR A 320 -11.79 9.17 14.54
CA TYR A 320 -12.26 7.88 14.04
C TYR A 320 -11.76 6.77 14.94
N HIS A 321 -12.69 5.95 15.43
CA HIS A 321 -12.39 4.68 16.08
C HIS A 321 -12.84 3.56 15.15
N GLN A 322 -11.94 2.65 14.79
CA GLN A 322 -12.26 1.50 13.94
C GLN A 322 -11.81 0.20 14.61
N VAL A 323 -12.72 -0.77 14.65
CA VAL A 323 -12.43 -2.15 15.05
C VAL A 323 -12.62 -3.04 13.83
N SER A 324 -11.65 -3.91 13.56
CA SER A 324 -11.66 -4.79 12.40
C SER A 324 -11.50 -6.24 12.84
N LEU A 325 -12.19 -7.14 12.15
CA LEU A 325 -12.14 -8.58 12.35
C LEU A 325 -11.90 -9.28 11.02
N GLY A 326 -11.11 -10.34 11.04
CA GLY A 326 -10.81 -11.11 9.85
C GLY A 326 -10.64 -12.60 10.13
N ALA A 327 -11.07 -13.41 9.17
CA ALA A 327 -10.78 -14.82 9.09
C ALA A 327 -10.42 -15.16 7.63
N ASP A 328 -9.27 -15.77 7.41
CA ASP A 328 -8.80 -16.25 6.11
C ASP A 328 -8.57 -17.77 6.19
N TYR A 329 -9.23 -18.53 5.32
CA TYR A 329 -9.11 -19.98 5.23
C TYR A 329 -8.53 -20.41 3.87
N SER A 330 -7.29 -20.91 3.89
CA SER A 330 -6.61 -21.43 2.71
C SER A 330 -7.17 -22.79 2.29
N LEU A 331 -7.82 -22.83 1.12
CA LEU A 331 -8.23 -24.08 0.44
C LEU A 331 -7.04 -24.76 -0.25
N SER A 332 -6.08 -23.96 -0.72
CA SER A 332 -4.80 -24.39 -1.28
C SER A 332 -3.75 -23.31 -1.10
N LYS A 333 -2.53 -23.53 -1.60
CA LYS A 333 -1.49 -22.48 -1.65
C LYS A 333 -1.88 -21.25 -2.49
N ARG A 334 -2.88 -21.40 -3.36
CA ARG A 334 -3.27 -20.42 -4.38
C ARG A 334 -4.72 -19.95 -4.24
N THR A 335 -5.52 -20.57 -3.38
CA THR A 335 -6.94 -20.26 -3.27
C THR A 335 -7.35 -20.21 -1.81
N ASP A 336 -8.05 -19.15 -1.44
CA ASP A 336 -8.56 -18.94 -0.09
C ASP A 336 -9.95 -18.30 -0.09
N VAL A 337 -10.73 -18.62 0.94
CA VAL A 337 -12.03 -17.99 1.23
C VAL A 337 -11.89 -17.23 2.53
N TYR A 338 -12.39 -16.01 2.58
CA TYR A 338 -12.23 -15.14 3.73
C TYR A 338 -13.54 -14.45 4.13
N LEU A 339 -13.63 -14.10 5.40
CA LEU A 339 -14.65 -13.22 5.96
C LEU A 339 -13.95 -12.10 6.72
N VAL A 340 -14.18 -10.87 6.30
CA VAL A 340 -13.65 -9.68 6.98
C VAL A 340 -14.75 -8.68 7.27
N GLY A 341 -14.54 -7.85 8.27
CA GLY A 341 -15.43 -6.74 8.52
C GLY A 341 -14.84 -5.72 9.46
N ALA A 342 -15.41 -4.52 9.45
CA ALA A 342 -15.05 -3.46 10.35
C ALA A 342 -16.28 -2.66 10.79
N TYR A 343 -16.20 -2.13 11.99
CA TYR A 343 -17.08 -1.08 12.50
C TYR A 343 -16.25 0.17 12.72
N GLN A 344 -16.76 1.30 12.26
CA GLN A 344 -16.13 2.59 12.47
C GLN A 344 -17.11 3.60 13.07
N HIS A 345 -16.64 4.37 14.04
CA HIS A 345 -17.36 5.51 14.60
C HIS A 345 -16.57 6.80 14.39
N ALA A 346 -17.24 7.80 13.82
CA ALA A 346 -16.73 9.13 13.55
C ALA A 346 -17.37 10.15 14.50
N SER A 347 -16.56 11.10 14.98
CA SER A 347 -17.01 12.24 15.79
C SER A 347 -16.19 13.49 15.47
N GLY A 348 -16.64 14.65 15.93
CA GLY A 348 -16.03 15.93 15.55
C GLY A 348 -16.50 16.39 14.17
N THR A 349 -15.68 17.20 13.52
CA THR A 349 -16.03 17.87 12.27
C THR A 349 -15.11 17.47 11.12
N GLN A 350 -15.64 17.53 9.89
CA GLN A 350 -14.86 17.38 8.65
C GLN A 350 -15.19 18.52 7.68
N LEU A 351 -14.31 18.70 6.69
CA LEU A 351 -14.44 19.73 5.67
C LEU A 351 -15.09 19.06 4.45
N ASN A 352 -16.08 19.72 3.89
CA ASN A 352 -16.73 19.31 2.64
C ASN A 352 -15.99 19.93 1.44
N ALA A 353 -16.15 19.35 0.25
CA ALA A 353 -15.50 19.84 -0.96
C ALA A 353 -15.91 21.27 -1.35
N ASP A 354 -17.06 21.75 -0.89
CA ASP A 354 -17.54 23.12 -1.08
C ASP A 354 -16.95 24.13 -0.06
N GLY A 355 -16.06 23.67 0.82
CA GLY A 355 -15.43 24.48 1.87
C GLY A 355 -16.27 24.65 3.14
N THR A 356 -17.49 24.10 3.19
CA THR A 356 -18.31 24.09 4.41
C THR A 356 -17.84 23.01 5.40
N THR A 357 -18.13 23.20 6.68
CA THR A 357 -17.82 22.21 7.72
C THR A 357 -19.08 21.44 8.09
N SER A 358 -18.97 20.12 8.23
CA SER A 358 -20.04 19.21 8.64
C SER A 358 -19.58 18.26 9.74
N ALA A 359 -20.51 17.48 10.30
CA ALA A 359 -20.15 16.39 11.21
C ALA A 359 -19.31 15.33 10.45
N ALA A 360 -18.28 14.81 11.11
CA ALA A 360 -17.40 13.80 10.52
C ALA A 360 -18.19 12.53 10.13
N GLN A 361 -17.86 11.98 8.96
CA GLN A 361 -18.48 10.77 8.41
C GLN A 361 -17.50 9.59 8.47
N ALA A 362 -17.99 8.43 8.87
CA ALA A 362 -17.25 7.18 8.77
C ALA A 362 -17.07 6.77 7.30
N SER A 363 -15.89 6.23 7.00
CA SER A 363 -15.54 5.62 5.73
C SER A 363 -14.42 4.62 6.00
N ILE A 364 -14.78 3.34 6.01
CA ILE A 364 -13.89 2.23 6.34
C ILE A 364 -12.90 2.03 5.19
N GLY A 365 -11.62 1.85 5.52
CA GLY A 365 -10.57 1.52 4.56
C GLY A 365 -10.45 2.52 3.41
N SER A 366 -10.08 2.03 2.23
CA SER A 366 -9.92 2.80 0.98
C SER A 366 -11.09 2.62 -0.01
N TYR A 367 -12.24 2.13 0.45
CA TYR A 367 -13.38 1.86 -0.43
C TYR A 367 -14.09 3.12 -0.95
N GLY A 368 -13.84 4.28 -0.34
CA GLY A 368 -14.50 5.54 -0.68
C GLY A 368 -15.99 5.61 -0.33
N ILE A 369 -16.51 4.63 0.43
CA ILE A 369 -17.94 4.55 0.76
C ILE A 369 -18.25 5.52 1.91
N ALA A 370 -19.08 6.52 1.62
CA ALA A 370 -19.50 7.50 2.62
C ALA A 370 -20.59 6.96 3.55
N GLY A 371 -20.32 6.98 4.85
CA GLY A 371 -21.30 6.65 5.88
C GLY A 371 -21.86 7.85 6.63
N THR A 372 -22.47 7.56 7.78
CA THR A 372 -22.95 8.60 8.71
C THR A 372 -21.89 8.82 9.79
N LYS A 373 -22.29 9.13 11.03
CA LYS A 373 -21.37 9.07 12.18
C LYS A 373 -20.84 7.65 12.48
N SER A 374 -21.44 6.61 11.89
CA SER A 374 -20.93 5.24 11.95
C SER A 374 -21.17 4.50 10.64
N GLN A 375 -20.38 3.45 10.44
CA GLN A 375 -20.47 2.53 9.31
C GLN A 375 -20.07 1.12 9.77
N GLU A 376 -20.78 0.11 9.30
CA GLU A 376 -20.38 -1.30 9.35
C GLU A 376 -20.14 -1.79 7.93
N LEU A 377 -19.07 -2.55 7.72
CA LEU A 377 -18.82 -3.28 6.49
C LEU A 377 -18.48 -4.72 6.82
N VAL A 378 -19.14 -5.67 6.16
CA VAL A 378 -18.83 -7.11 6.26
C VAL A 378 -18.75 -7.69 4.86
N ALA A 379 -17.70 -8.43 4.56
CA ALA A 379 -17.44 -8.98 3.25
C ALA A 379 -16.97 -10.43 3.32
N LEU A 380 -17.67 -11.31 2.57
CA LEU A 380 -17.30 -12.70 2.33
C LEU A 380 -16.73 -12.80 0.92
N GLY A 381 -15.49 -13.27 0.78
CA GLY A 381 -14.83 -13.32 -0.52
C GLY A 381 -14.01 -14.56 -0.79
N LEU A 382 -13.59 -14.64 -2.05
CA LEU A 382 -12.74 -15.70 -2.60
C LEU A 382 -11.57 -15.01 -3.30
N ARG A 383 -10.35 -15.46 -3.00
CA ARG A 383 -9.12 -15.01 -3.66
C ARG A 383 -8.43 -16.18 -4.34
N HIS A 384 -8.01 -16.00 -5.59
CA HIS A 384 -7.25 -16.97 -6.36
C HIS A 384 -6.00 -16.34 -6.98
N LYS A 385 -4.86 -17.00 -6.83
CA LYS A 385 -3.54 -16.60 -7.33
C LYS A 385 -3.09 -17.59 -8.41
N PHE A 386 -2.59 -17.10 -9.55
CA PHE A 386 -2.17 -17.96 -10.66
C PHE A 386 -0.76 -17.67 -11.17
#